data_AF-A0A519XXX5-F1
#
_entry.id   AF-A0A519XXX5-F1
#
_cell.length_a   1.000
_cell.length_b   1.000
_cell.length_c   1.000
_cell.angle_alpha   90.00
_cell.angle_beta   90.00
_cell.angle_gamma   90.00
#
_symmetry.space_group_name_H-M   'P 1'
#
loop_
_entity.id
_entity.type
_entity.pdbx_description
1 polymer ?
#
loop_
_entity_poly.entity_id
_entity_poly.type
_entity_poly.pdbx_seq_one_letter_code
_entity_poly.pdbx_strand_id
1 'polypeptide(L)'
;NKADGIAMGSYFMDCHTVQQFITAKGQVVHEGEMEHAPFRPYEIAYNSIIPKAADCENLFVTICMSASHTIYGSLRMEPVFMMTGHAAGVAAAMAIKENSSVQKVNTDELRAKLSAQKQILKFATKPGFFLTKGDGAYTMDDTDAVVKGDWLHSISSAPFLMYNYQFANQSATETASATYHPNLPEDGLYELELMYSADNNRSKNARVIINSDEGQKVVMVDMSKKAPKNYWHSLGEYKFSKHKKPKVVISNKGDGGIVIADGLRFNKK
;
A
#
# COMPACT_ATOMS: atom_id res chain seq x y z
N ASN A 1 12.88 -7.59 6.74
CA ASN A 1 13.79 -8.26 5.78
C ASN A 1 14.13 -9.64 6.30
N LYS A 2 14.17 -10.63 5.41
CA LYS A 2 14.46 -12.04 5.66
C LYS A 2 15.95 -12.28 5.49
N ALA A 3 16.57 -12.94 6.46
CA ALA A 3 17.99 -13.28 6.42
C ALA A 3 18.33 -14.24 5.26
N ASP A 4 17.35 -15.02 4.80
CA ASP A 4 17.46 -16.01 3.73
C ASP A 4 16.66 -15.63 2.47
N GLY A 5 16.38 -14.33 2.25
CA GLY A 5 15.65 -13.85 1.07
C GLY A 5 16.40 -14.11 -0.24
N ILE A 6 15.80 -14.90 -1.14
CA ILE A 6 16.38 -15.30 -2.43
C ILE A 6 15.65 -14.74 -3.66
N ALA A 7 14.46 -14.15 -3.50
CA ALA A 7 13.71 -13.53 -4.58
C ALA A 7 12.79 -12.44 -4.02
N MET A 8 12.13 -11.70 -4.90
CA MET A 8 11.18 -10.64 -4.56
C MET A 8 9.80 -10.94 -5.14
N GLY A 9 8.74 -10.79 -4.35
CA GLY A 9 7.38 -10.64 -4.84
C GLY A 9 7.00 -9.16 -4.91
N SER A 10 6.23 -8.76 -5.92
CA SER A 10 5.80 -7.36 -6.07
C SER A 10 4.46 -7.19 -6.77
N TYR A 11 3.65 -8.24 -6.83
CA TYR A 11 2.30 -8.15 -7.37
C TYR A 11 1.30 -7.85 -6.26
N PHE A 12 0.22 -7.15 -6.59
CA PHE A 12 -0.84 -6.94 -5.60
C PHE A 12 -1.52 -8.25 -5.24
N MET A 13 -2.28 -8.22 -4.16
CA MET A 13 -3.13 -9.33 -3.77
C MET A 13 -4.25 -9.45 -4.79
N ASP A 14 -4.12 -10.40 -5.72
CA ASP A 14 -5.08 -10.60 -6.81
C ASP A 14 -5.81 -11.93 -6.65
N CYS A 15 -7.09 -11.84 -6.27
CA CYS A 15 -8.01 -12.95 -6.20
C CYS A 15 -9.35 -12.52 -6.81
N HIS A 16 -9.84 -13.25 -7.80
CA HIS A 16 -11.03 -12.88 -8.55
C HIS A 16 -12.31 -13.33 -7.89
N THR A 17 -13.40 -12.59 -8.16
CA THR A 17 -14.74 -12.93 -7.71
C THR A 17 -15.12 -14.35 -8.11
N VAL A 18 -15.52 -15.16 -7.14
CA VAL A 18 -16.03 -16.52 -7.37
C VAL A 18 -17.55 -16.49 -7.56
N GLN A 19 -18.23 -15.59 -6.86
CA GLN A 19 -19.67 -15.41 -6.95
C GLN A 19 -20.06 -13.95 -6.73
N GLN A 20 -21.05 -13.47 -7.48
CA GLN A 20 -21.68 -12.17 -7.25
C GLN A 20 -23.11 -12.38 -6.75
N PHE A 21 -23.51 -11.64 -5.72
CA PHE A 21 -24.90 -11.65 -5.26
C PHE A 21 -25.33 -10.28 -4.76
N ILE A 22 -26.64 -10.04 -4.79
CA ILE A 22 -27.26 -8.80 -4.32
C ILE A 22 -27.77 -9.03 -2.90
N THR A 23 -27.33 -8.21 -1.96
CA THR A 23 -27.81 -8.27 -0.57
C THR A 23 -29.27 -7.82 -0.48
N ALA A 24 -29.95 -8.14 0.63
CA ALA A 24 -31.30 -7.65 0.91
C ALA A 24 -31.42 -6.10 0.89
N LYS A 25 -30.29 -5.38 0.97
CA LYS A 25 -30.22 -3.91 0.88
C LYS A 25 -29.97 -3.40 -0.55
N GLY A 26 -29.99 -4.28 -1.56
CA GLY A 26 -29.76 -3.92 -2.96
C GLY A 26 -28.29 -3.66 -3.31
N GLN A 27 -27.34 -4.09 -2.47
CA GLN A 27 -25.90 -3.91 -2.72
C GLN A 27 -25.33 -5.13 -3.42
N VAL A 28 -24.52 -4.94 -4.47
CA VAL A 28 -23.74 -6.02 -5.09
C VAL A 28 -22.58 -6.37 -4.16
N VAL A 29 -22.39 -7.66 -3.90
CA VAL A 29 -21.27 -8.20 -3.13
C VAL A 29 -20.53 -9.21 -3.99
N HIS A 30 -19.21 -9.12 -3.96
CA HIS A 30 -18.28 -9.99 -4.68
C HIS A 30 -17.64 -10.95 -3.67
N GLU A 31 -18.03 -12.22 -3.71
CA GLU A 31 -17.49 -13.25 -2.82
C GLU A 31 -16.15 -13.77 -3.34
N GLY A 32 -15.20 -13.94 -2.42
CA GLY A 32 -13.87 -14.48 -2.72
C GLY A 32 -12.89 -13.50 -3.35
N GLU A 33 -13.36 -12.33 -3.80
CA GLU A 33 -12.50 -11.27 -4.31
C GLU A 33 -11.68 -10.65 -3.19
N MET A 34 -10.39 -10.46 -3.43
CA MET A 34 -9.56 -9.62 -2.59
C MET A 34 -9.49 -8.25 -3.24
N GLU A 35 -10.28 -7.30 -2.74
CA GLU A 35 -10.16 -5.90 -3.13
C GLU A 35 -8.72 -5.43 -2.93
N HIS A 36 -8.26 -4.51 -3.79
CA HIS A 36 -6.86 -4.07 -3.89
C HIS A 36 -6.26 -3.80 -2.50
N ALA A 37 -5.48 -4.75 -2.00
CA ALA A 37 -4.76 -4.60 -0.74
C ALA A 37 -3.42 -3.90 -1.02
N PRO A 38 -3.18 -2.71 -0.44
CA PRO A 38 -1.88 -2.05 -0.57
C PRO A 38 -0.79 -2.98 -0.06
N PHE A 39 0.25 -3.15 -0.87
CA PHE A 39 1.36 -4.03 -0.56
C PHE A 39 2.67 -3.35 -0.97
N ARG A 40 3.77 -3.78 -0.34
CA ARG A 40 5.12 -3.42 -0.79
C ARG A 40 5.79 -4.65 -1.37
N PRO A 41 6.77 -4.48 -2.26
CA PRO A 41 7.62 -5.58 -2.64
C PRO A 41 8.20 -6.28 -1.41
N TYR A 42 8.15 -7.61 -1.40
CA TYR A 42 8.50 -8.43 -0.25
C TYR A 42 9.49 -9.53 -0.64
N GLU A 43 10.33 -9.91 0.32
CA GLU A 43 11.34 -10.95 0.12
C GLU A 43 10.73 -12.35 0.26
N ILE A 44 11.17 -13.27 -0.59
CA ILE A 44 10.81 -14.70 -0.58
C ILE A 44 11.98 -15.48 0.02
N ALA A 45 11.71 -16.18 1.13
CA ALA A 45 12.71 -16.96 1.85
C ALA A 45 13.11 -18.23 1.08
N TYR A 46 14.39 -18.59 1.16
CA TYR A 46 14.93 -19.85 0.64
C TYR A 46 14.18 -21.07 1.20
N ASN A 47 13.85 -21.05 2.49
CA ASN A 47 13.11 -22.14 3.13
C ASN A 47 11.68 -22.33 2.58
N SER A 48 11.17 -21.39 1.79
CA SER A 48 9.85 -21.53 1.16
C SER A 48 9.88 -22.50 -0.03
N ILE A 49 11.06 -22.71 -0.64
CA ILE A 49 11.22 -23.50 -1.87
C ILE A 49 11.86 -24.87 -1.64
N ILE A 50 12.03 -25.30 -0.40
CA ILE A 50 12.58 -26.62 -0.06
C ILE A 50 11.70 -27.31 0.99
N PRO A 51 11.58 -28.65 0.94
CA PRO A 51 10.92 -29.41 2.00
C PRO A 51 11.82 -29.55 3.23
N LYS A 52 11.27 -30.12 4.32
CA LYS A 52 12.09 -30.51 5.47
C LYS A 52 13.04 -31.63 5.06
N ALA A 53 14.24 -31.67 5.65
CA ALA A 53 15.24 -32.70 5.34
C ALA A 53 14.71 -34.13 5.56
N ALA A 54 13.86 -34.33 6.58
CA ALA A 54 13.25 -35.63 6.86
C ALA A 54 12.29 -36.12 5.75
N ASP A 55 11.76 -35.23 4.92
CA ASP A 55 10.83 -35.59 3.84
C ASP A 55 11.60 -35.83 2.52
N CYS A 56 12.56 -34.97 2.19
CA CYS A 56 13.38 -35.08 0.99
C CYS A 56 14.61 -34.14 1.04
N GLU A 57 15.81 -34.65 0.72
CA GLU A 57 17.06 -33.88 0.85
C GLU A 57 17.55 -33.24 -0.47
N ASN A 58 16.89 -33.50 -1.59
CA ASN A 58 17.36 -33.13 -2.93
C ASN A 58 16.27 -32.52 -3.85
N LEU A 59 15.21 -31.95 -3.27
CA LEU A 59 14.08 -31.37 -4.01
C LEU A 59 13.97 -29.86 -3.81
N PHE A 60 13.76 -29.13 -4.91
CA PHE A 60 13.31 -27.74 -4.91
C PHE A 60 11.88 -27.63 -5.44
N VAL A 61 11.07 -26.79 -4.79
CA VAL A 61 9.67 -26.53 -5.15
C VAL A 61 9.50 -25.02 -5.38
N THR A 62 9.72 -24.58 -6.62
CA THR A 62 9.79 -23.16 -6.99
C THR A 62 8.46 -22.56 -7.46
N ILE A 63 7.42 -23.37 -7.62
CA ILE A 63 6.08 -22.93 -8.00
C ILE A 63 5.13 -23.20 -6.83
N CYS A 64 4.96 -24.47 -6.45
CA CYS A 64 4.13 -24.89 -5.30
C CYS A 64 4.83 -24.64 -3.95
N MET A 65 5.52 -23.50 -3.83
CA MET A 65 6.31 -23.12 -2.66
C MET A 65 5.42 -22.93 -1.43
N SER A 66 6.01 -23.08 -0.25
CA SER A 66 5.30 -22.95 1.03
C SER A 66 4.84 -21.51 1.25
N ALA A 67 3.55 -21.25 1.00
CA ALA A 67 2.88 -19.98 1.26
C ALA A 67 1.42 -20.23 1.68
N SER A 68 0.80 -19.25 2.35
CA SER A 68 -0.64 -19.30 2.58
C SER A 68 -1.40 -19.10 1.26
N HIS A 69 -2.64 -19.61 1.19
CA HIS A 69 -3.54 -19.42 0.06
C HIS A 69 -3.65 -17.93 -0.34
N THR A 70 -3.79 -17.05 0.66
CA THR A 70 -3.83 -15.60 0.49
C THR A 70 -2.57 -15.08 -0.21
N ILE A 71 -1.37 -15.31 0.35
CA ILE A 71 -0.13 -14.77 -0.20
C ILE A 71 0.18 -15.34 -1.59
N TYR A 72 -0.31 -16.55 -1.91
CA TYR A 72 -0.19 -17.11 -3.24
C TYR A 72 -0.86 -16.27 -4.33
N GLY A 73 -1.91 -15.50 -3.99
CA GLY A 73 -2.55 -14.52 -4.89
C GLY A 73 -1.60 -13.44 -5.40
N SER A 74 -0.51 -13.16 -4.68
CA SER A 74 0.57 -12.26 -5.12
C SER A 74 1.78 -13.00 -5.68
N LEU A 75 2.15 -14.14 -5.09
CA LEU A 75 3.38 -14.88 -5.45
C LEU A 75 3.32 -15.56 -6.83
N ARG A 76 2.13 -15.89 -7.33
CA ARG A 76 1.92 -16.76 -8.49
C ARG A 76 2.35 -16.19 -9.86
N MET A 77 3.04 -15.06 -9.88
CA MET A 77 3.41 -14.36 -11.11
C MET A 77 4.67 -14.96 -11.72
N GLU A 78 4.73 -15.03 -13.05
CA GLU A 78 5.85 -15.61 -13.80
C GLU A 78 7.22 -15.01 -13.43
N PRO A 79 7.37 -13.68 -13.23
CA PRO A 79 8.65 -13.11 -12.79
C PRO A 79 9.14 -13.68 -11.44
N VAL A 80 8.22 -14.02 -10.54
CA VAL A 80 8.53 -14.63 -9.24
C VAL A 80 9.03 -16.06 -9.43
N PHE A 81 8.38 -16.84 -10.29
CA PHE A 81 8.81 -18.20 -10.63
C PHE A 81 10.18 -18.21 -11.32
N MET A 82 10.45 -17.23 -12.18
CA MET A 82 11.76 -17.07 -12.82
C MET A 82 12.86 -16.80 -11.78
N MET A 83 12.63 -15.88 -10.84
CA MET A 83 13.62 -15.55 -9.80
C MET A 83 13.87 -16.71 -8.83
N THR A 84 12.81 -17.41 -8.41
CA THR A 84 12.93 -18.58 -7.52
C THR A 84 13.52 -19.80 -8.25
N GLY A 85 13.21 -19.99 -9.53
CA GLY A 85 13.85 -20.98 -10.40
C GLY A 85 15.34 -20.73 -10.59
N HIS A 86 15.73 -19.47 -10.84
CA HIS A 86 17.14 -19.08 -10.90
C HIS A 86 17.86 -19.36 -9.57
N ALA A 87 17.27 -18.96 -8.44
CA ALA A 87 17.81 -19.24 -7.12
C ALA A 87 17.98 -20.75 -6.84
N ALA A 88 16.98 -21.56 -7.18
CA ALA A 88 17.04 -23.01 -7.03
C ALA A 88 18.15 -23.63 -7.88
N GLY A 89 18.33 -23.19 -9.13
CA GLY A 89 19.41 -23.68 -9.99
C GLY A 89 20.81 -23.40 -9.43
N VAL A 90 21.04 -22.18 -8.94
CA VAL A 90 22.33 -21.82 -8.30
C VAL A 90 22.55 -22.62 -7.02
N ALA A 91 21.52 -22.77 -6.19
CA ALA A 91 21.59 -23.54 -4.95
C ALA A 91 21.83 -25.04 -5.22
N ALA A 92 21.20 -25.62 -6.23
CA ALA A 92 21.42 -27.00 -6.64
C ALA A 92 22.88 -27.24 -7.05
N ALA A 93 23.47 -26.33 -7.83
CA ALA A 93 24.88 -26.41 -8.21
C ALA A 93 25.82 -26.33 -7.01
N MET A 94 25.49 -25.51 -6.00
CA MET A 94 26.24 -25.45 -4.74
C MET A 94 26.14 -26.76 -3.95
N ALA A 95 24.91 -27.27 -3.76
CA ALA A 95 24.66 -28.52 -3.05
C ALA A 95 25.40 -29.72 -3.67
N ILE A 96 25.38 -29.82 -5.01
CA ILE A 96 26.11 -30.86 -5.75
C ILE A 96 27.63 -30.73 -5.51
N LYS A 97 28.16 -29.50 -5.60
CA LYS A 97 29.61 -29.26 -5.44
C LYS A 97 30.10 -29.59 -4.03
N GLU A 98 29.28 -29.33 -3.02
CA GLU A 98 29.60 -29.58 -1.62
C GLU A 98 29.21 -30.99 -1.14
N ASN A 99 28.59 -31.79 -2.03
CA ASN A 99 28.00 -33.07 -1.68
C ASN A 99 27.09 -32.97 -0.43
N SER A 100 26.23 -31.94 -0.42
CA SER A 100 25.35 -31.58 0.68
C SER A 100 23.88 -31.62 0.27
N SER A 101 22.99 -31.77 1.26
CA SER A 101 21.54 -31.66 1.05
C SER A 101 21.14 -30.23 0.74
N VAL A 102 20.03 -30.00 0.04
CA VAL A 102 19.56 -28.65 -0.30
C VAL A 102 19.30 -27.79 0.95
N GLN A 103 18.93 -28.40 2.07
CA GLN A 103 18.73 -27.72 3.35
C GLN A 103 20.02 -27.17 3.99
N LYS A 104 21.20 -27.64 3.55
CA LYS A 104 22.51 -27.26 4.09
C LYS A 104 23.23 -26.20 3.25
N VAL A 105 22.61 -25.75 2.14
CA VAL A 105 23.18 -24.70 1.30
C VAL A 105 23.37 -23.42 2.11
N ASN A 106 24.59 -22.87 2.08
CA ASN A 106 24.90 -21.59 2.70
C ASN A 106 24.14 -20.45 1.98
N THR A 107 23.10 -19.91 2.63
CA THR A 107 22.25 -18.88 2.02
C THR A 107 22.97 -17.55 1.82
N ASP A 108 23.99 -17.23 2.61
CA ASP A 108 24.77 -15.98 2.42
C ASP A 108 25.61 -16.06 1.15
N GLU A 109 26.26 -17.20 0.92
CA GLU A 109 26.99 -17.46 -0.32
C GLU A 109 26.08 -17.53 -1.55
N LEU A 110 24.90 -18.15 -1.41
CA LEU A 110 23.89 -18.17 -2.46
C LEU A 110 23.45 -16.75 -2.81
N ARG A 111 23.12 -15.92 -1.81
CA ARG A 111 22.73 -14.52 -2.01
C ARG A 111 23.83 -13.69 -2.66
N ALA A 112 25.10 -13.94 -2.31
CA ALA A 112 26.23 -13.28 -2.95
C ALA A 112 26.33 -13.63 -4.45
N LYS A 113 26.16 -14.92 -4.80
CA LYS A 113 26.14 -15.37 -6.21
C LYS A 113 24.97 -14.76 -6.99
N LEU A 114 23.76 -14.80 -6.42
CA LEU A 114 22.57 -14.22 -7.03
C LEU A 114 22.70 -12.71 -7.25
N SER A 115 23.28 -11.98 -6.28
CA SER A 115 23.57 -10.55 -6.42
C SER A 115 24.59 -10.28 -7.53
N ALA A 116 25.64 -11.11 -7.63
CA ALA A 116 26.63 -11.00 -8.71
C ALA A 116 25.99 -11.23 -10.09
N GLN A 117 24.98 -12.10 -10.16
CA GLN A 117 24.13 -12.36 -11.32
C GLN A 117 22.99 -11.34 -11.51
N LYS A 118 23.03 -10.22 -10.79
CA LYS A 118 22.08 -9.10 -10.89
C LYS A 118 20.64 -9.42 -10.46
N GLN A 119 20.41 -10.51 -9.73
CA GLN A 119 19.10 -10.76 -9.12
C GLN A 119 18.81 -9.70 -8.04
N ILE A 120 17.59 -9.17 -8.05
CA ILE A 120 17.11 -8.24 -7.04
C ILE A 120 16.71 -9.03 -5.80
N LEU A 121 17.40 -8.80 -4.68
CA LEU A 121 17.17 -9.50 -3.41
C LEU A 121 16.64 -8.59 -2.29
N LYS A 122 16.57 -7.29 -2.55
CA LYS A 122 16.05 -6.27 -1.64
C LYS A 122 15.38 -5.18 -2.46
N PHE A 123 14.24 -4.70 -1.98
CA PHE A 123 13.63 -3.49 -2.49
C PHE A 123 14.13 -2.29 -1.70
N ALA A 124 14.81 -1.36 -2.38
CA ALA A 124 15.25 -0.09 -1.81
C ALA A 124 14.47 1.05 -2.46
N THR A 125 13.63 1.74 -1.69
CA THR A 125 13.04 3.02 -2.10
C THR A 125 13.99 4.16 -1.80
N LYS A 126 13.97 5.20 -2.63
CA LYS A 126 14.69 6.45 -2.32
C LYS A 126 14.11 7.06 -1.03
N PRO A 127 14.94 7.67 -0.16
CA PRO A 127 14.43 8.43 0.98
C PRO A 127 13.38 9.45 0.53
N GLY A 128 12.26 9.53 1.26
CA GLY A 128 11.15 10.42 0.92
C GLY A 128 10.28 9.96 -0.25
N PHE A 129 10.42 8.71 -0.74
CA PHE A 129 9.50 8.17 -1.75
C PHE A 129 8.09 7.92 -1.17
N PHE A 130 8.01 7.52 0.09
CA PHE A 130 6.77 7.44 0.86
C PHE A 130 7.01 7.96 2.28
N LEU A 131 5.94 8.37 2.95
CA LEU A 131 5.92 8.75 4.35
C LEU A 131 5.35 7.60 5.18
N THR A 132 5.71 7.53 6.46
CA THR A 132 5.07 6.60 7.42
C THR A 132 4.20 7.38 8.39
N LYS A 133 3.20 6.70 8.99
CA LYS A 133 2.50 7.24 10.16
C LYS A 133 3.54 7.39 11.27
N GLY A 134 3.90 8.62 11.61
CA GLY A 134 4.87 8.91 12.67
C GLY A 134 4.25 8.79 14.06
N ASP A 135 5.09 8.83 15.09
CA ASP A 135 4.66 8.89 16.48
C ASP A 135 4.23 10.32 16.85
N GLY A 136 3.10 10.47 17.55
CA GLY A 136 2.67 11.72 18.20
C GLY A 136 1.42 12.38 17.62
N ALA A 137 1.25 12.43 16.30
CA ALA A 137 0.05 13.01 15.66
C ALA A 137 -0.90 11.91 15.16
N TYR A 138 -2.20 12.09 15.36
CA TYR A 138 -3.19 11.15 14.84
C TYR A 138 -3.20 11.24 13.31
N THR A 139 -2.71 10.21 12.64
CA THR A 139 -2.47 10.21 11.19
C THR A 139 -3.26 9.10 10.53
N MET A 140 -4.01 9.46 9.49
CA MET A 140 -4.81 8.57 8.66
C MET A 140 -4.22 8.53 7.25
N ASP A 141 -4.30 7.36 6.64
CA ASP A 141 -3.90 7.00 5.27
C ASP A 141 -5.14 6.81 4.40
N ASP A 142 -4.99 6.74 3.08
CA ASP A 142 -6.15 6.56 2.17
C ASP A 142 -6.91 5.27 2.46
N THR A 143 -6.21 4.26 2.96
CA THR A 143 -6.77 2.98 3.42
C THR A 143 -7.70 3.10 4.62
N ASP A 144 -7.65 4.21 5.37
CA ASP A 144 -8.58 4.50 6.47
C ASP A 144 -9.85 5.24 5.99
N ALA A 145 -9.94 5.59 4.70
CA ALA A 145 -11.08 6.28 4.13
C ALA A 145 -12.18 5.31 3.68
N VAL A 146 -13.43 5.69 3.91
CA VAL A 146 -14.59 5.08 3.25
C VAL A 146 -14.83 5.81 1.93
N VAL A 147 -14.63 5.11 0.81
CA VAL A 147 -14.77 5.69 -0.53
C VAL A 147 -16.12 5.38 -1.16
N LYS A 148 -16.60 6.32 -1.97
CA LYS A 148 -17.76 6.19 -2.86
C LYS A 148 -17.34 6.59 -4.26
N GLY A 149 -17.86 5.90 -5.27
CA GLY A 149 -17.54 6.14 -6.68
C GLY A 149 -16.18 5.55 -7.06
N ASP A 150 -15.78 5.78 -8.30
CA ASP A 150 -14.55 5.18 -8.85
C ASP A 150 -13.31 5.96 -8.40
N TRP A 151 -12.51 5.32 -7.55
CA TRP A 151 -11.17 5.77 -7.17
C TRP A 151 -10.15 4.76 -7.69
N LEU A 152 -9.09 5.27 -8.34
CA LEU A 152 -7.97 4.46 -8.81
C LEU A 152 -6.78 4.64 -7.87
N HIS A 153 -5.92 3.63 -7.76
CA HIS A 153 -4.71 3.68 -6.93
C HIS A 153 -3.47 3.94 -7.79
N SER A 154 -2.47 4.65 -7.23
CA SER A 154 -1.17 4.82 -7.89
C SER A 154 -0.02 5.02 -6.90
N ILE A 155 1.18 4.71 -7.36
CA ILE A 155 2.47 5.02 -6.71
C ILE A 155 3.37 5.89 -7.61
N SER A 156 2.84 6.39 -8.73
CA SER A 156 3.63 7.02 -9.79
C SER A 156 4.21 8.38 -9.38
N SER A 157 3.50 9.13 -8.53
CA SER A 157 3.89 10.45 -8.08
C SER A 157 4.23 10.40 -6.58
N ALA A 158 5.51 10.50 -6.24
CA ALA A 158 5.96 10.55 -4.85
C ALA A 158 6.08 12.01 -4.33
N PRO A 159 6.01 12.23 -3.00
CA PRO A 159 5.70 11.23 -1.98
C PRO A 159 4.21 10.89 -1.93
N PHE A 160 3.90 9.80 -1.22
CA PHE A 160 2.56 9.42 -0.74
C PHE A 160 2.66 8.83 0.68
N LEU A 161 1.55 8.75 1.41
CA LEU A 161 1.54 8.12 2.73
C LEU A 161 1.48 6.60 2.60
N MET A 162 2.24 5.91 3.47
CA MET A 162 2.34 4.46 3.57
C MET A 162 2.64 3.72 2.26
N TYR A 163 1.61 3.32 1.49
CA TYR A 163 1.72 2.31 0.43
C TYR A 163 1.45 2.85 -0.97
N ASN A 164 0.42 3.69 -1.13
CA ASN A 164 0.01 4.30 -2.39
C ASN A 164 -0.88 5.52 -2.10
N TYR A 165 -1.53 6.07 -3.12
CA TYR A 165 -2.60 7.05 -2.95
C TYR A 165 -3.76 6.73 -3.89
N GLN A 166 -4.95 7.22 -3.54
CA GLN A 166 -6.14 7.15 -4.37
C GLN A 166 -6.36 8.44 -5.16
N PHE A 167 -6.90 8.32 -6.37
CA PHE A 167 -7.21 9.47 -7.21
C PHE A 167 -8.52 9.31 -8.01
N ALA A 168 -9.17 10.43 -8.25
CA ALA A 168 -10.38 10.53 -9.07
C ALA A 168 -10.33 11.79 -9.95
N ASN A 169 -10.90 11.73 -11.15
CA ASN A 169 -11.09 12.92 -11.98
C ASN A 169 -12.18 13.82 -11.41
N GLN A 170 -12.00 15.13 -11.50
CA GLN A 170 -13.06 16.06 -11.12
C GLN A 170 -14.27 15.96 -12.05
N SER A 171 -15.44 16.21 -11.47
CA SER A 171 -16.72 16.23 -12.16
C SER A 171 -17.56 17.42 -11.67
N ALA A 172 -18.39 18.00 -12.55
CA ALA A 172 -19.25 19.13 -12.21
C ALA A 172 -20.25 18.80 -11.07
N THR A 173 -20.60 17.51 -10.95
CA THR A 173 -21.35 16.96 -9.81
C THR A 173 -20.48 15.99 -9.04
N GLU A 174 -20.76 15.81 -7.74
CA GLU A 174 -20.01 14.82 -6.94
C GLU A 174 -20.38 13.41 -7.40
N THR A 175 -19.45 12.74 -8.07
CA THR A 175 -19.59 11.33 -8.47
C THR A 175 -18.72 10.42 -7.61
N ALA A 176 -17.69 10.96 -6.97
CA ALA A 176 -16.78 10.23 -6.09
C ALA A 176 -16.38 11.06 -4.86
N SER A 177 -16.26 10.39 -3.71
CA SER A 177 -15.78 10.99 -2.47
C SER A 177 -15.01 10.00 -1.59
N ALA A 178 -14.00 10.48 -0.87
CA ALA A 178 -13.25 9.73 0.13
C ALA A 178 -13.52 10.35 1.50
N THR A 179 -14.09 9.57 2.42
CA THR A 179 -14.54 10.04 3.74
C THR A 179 -13.72 9.42 4.86
N TYR A 180 -13.04 10.28 5.64
CA TYR A 180 -12.26 9.90 6.80
C TYR A 180 -13.06 10.14 8.08
N HIS A 181 -13.09 9.14 8.96
CA HIS A 181 -13.75 9.20 10.27
C HIS A 181 -12.70 9.06 11.39
N PRO A 182 -11.99 10.15 11.75
CA PRO A 182 -10.95 10.08 12.77
C PRO A 182 -11.51 9.69 14.13
N ASN A 183 -10.90 8.70 14.78
CA ASN A 183 -11.14 8.34 16.18
C ASN A 183 -10.10 9.03 17.07
N LEU A 184 -10.25 10.35 17.24
CA LEU A 184 -9.29 11.17 17.99
C LEU A 184 -9.21 10.72 19.46
N PRO A 185 -8.00 10.70 20.05
CA PRO A 185 -7.82 10.20 21.42
C PRO A 185 -8.43 11.13 22.48
N GLU A 186 -8.49 12.43 22.21
CA GLU A 186 -8.87 13.48 23.16
C GLU A 186 -9.72 14.56 22.49
N ASP A 187 -10.45 15.32 23.31
CA ASP A 187 -11.09 16.55 22.85
C ASP A 187 -10.02 17.66 22.79
N GLY A 188 -10.17 18.61 21.85
CA GLY A 188 -9.29 19.77 21.80
C GLY A 188 -9.29 20.53 20.48
N LEU A 189 -8.40 21.51 20.41
CA LEU A 189 -8.04 22.20 19.17
C LEU A 189 -6.98 21.38 18.44
N TYR A 190 -7.20 21.12 17.16
CA TYR A 190 -6.27 20.41 16.31
C TYR A 190 -5.95 21.24 15.07
N GLU A 191 -4.67 21.31 14.71
CA GLU A 191 -4.27 21.64 13.35
C GLU A 191 -4.51 20.41 12.47
N LEU A 192 -5.40 20.57 11.49
CA LEU A 192 -5.68 19.55 10.49
C LEU A 192 -4.83 19.82 9.25
N GLU A 193 -4.02 18.85 8.86
CA GLU A 193 -3.18 18.90 7.67
C GLU A 193 -3.54 17.79 6.68
N LEU A 194 -3.41 18.08 5.40
CA LEU A 194 -3.59 17.16 4.29
C LEU A 194 -2.26 16.89 3.60
N MET A 195 -1.98 15.62 3.31
CA MET A 195 -0.88 15.15 2.49
C MET A 195 -1.44 14.67 1.15
N TYR A 196 -0.77 15.01 0.05
CA TYR A 196 -1.13 14.56 -1.28
C TYR A 196 0.08 14.55 -2.22
N SER A 197 0.05 13.68 -3.22
CA SER A 197 1.03 13.62 -4.30
C SER A 197 0.76 14.70 -5.37
N ALA A 198 1.49 15.82 -5.27
CA ALA A 198 1.32 16.95 -6.16
C ALA A 198 1.86 16.69 -7.57
N ASP A 199 1.13 17.15 -8.59
CA ASP A 199 1.52 17.07 -10.00
C ASP A 199 0.75 18.11 -10.85
N ASN A 200 1.24 18.44 -12.04
CA ASN A 200 0.68 19.50 -12.87
C ASN A 200 -0.75 19.19 -13.40
N ASN A 201 -1.15 17.93 -13.41
CA ASN A 201 -2.50 17.49 -13.80
C ASN A 201 -3.50 17.39 -12.63
N ARG A 202 -3.09 17.75 -11.41
CA ARG A 202 -3.98 17.77 -10.24
C ARG A 202 -4.89 18.99 -10.27
N SER A 203 -6.02 18.88 -9.57
CA SER A 203 -6.95 19.99 -9.42
C SER A 203 -6.29 21.14 -8.65
N LYS A 204 -6.52 22.36 -9.13
CA LYS A 204 -6.12 23.60 -8.45
C LYS A 204 -7.13 24.01 -7.37
N ASN A 205 -8.30 23.39 -7.37
CA ASN A 205 -9.44 23.69 -6.52
C ASN A 205 -10.06 22.37 -6.02
N ALA A 206 -9.23 21.50 -5.43
CA ALA A 206 -9.72 20.26 -4.82
C ALA A 206 -10.54 20.59 -3.57
N ARG A 207 -11.74 20.03 -3.46
CA ARG A 207 -12.68 20.37 -2.40
C ARG A 207 -12.51 19.44 -1.20
N VAL A 208 -12.13 20.01 -0.05
CA VAL A 208 -12.03 19.30 1.23
C VAL A 208 -13.08 19.85 2.20
N ILE A 209 -13.95 18.98 2.71
CA ILE A 209 -15.07 19.32 3.58
C ILE A 209 -14.76 18.82 4.99
N ILE A 210 -14.68 19.72 5.95
CA ILE A 210 -14.29 19.44 7.34
C ILE A 210 -15.54 19.58 8.19
N ASN A 211 -15.96 18.51 8.86
CA ASN A 211 -17.04 18.53 9.83
C ASN A 211 -16.42 18.46 11.22
N SER A 212 -16.40 19.61 11.88
CA SER A 212 -15.81 19.85 13.20
C SER A 212 -16.89 20.23 14.21
N ASP A 213 -16.51 20.48 15.46
CA ASP A 213 -17.43 20.96 16.48
C ASP A 213 -17.97 22.36 16.17
N GLU A 214 -17.27 23.10 15.32
CA GLU A 214 -17.61 24.45 14.85
C GLU A 214 -18.55 24.42 13.64
N GLY A 215 -18.96 23.22 13.20
CA GLY A 215 -19.78 22.99 12.03
C GLY A 215 -18.97 22.56 10.81
N GLN A 216 -19.62 22.66 9.65
CA GLN A 216 -19.03 22.30 8.37
C GLN A 216 -18.29 23.48 7.74
N LYS A 217 -17.05 23.24 7.32
CA LYS A 217 -16.26 24.18 6.52
C LYS A 217 -15.74 23.52 5.25
N VAL A 218 -15.68 24.28 4.17
CA VAL A 218 -15.10 23.83 2.90
C VAL A 218 -13.80 24.58 2.66
N VAL A 219 -12.73 23.83 2.39
CA VAL A 219 -11.41 24.34 2.03
C VAL A 219 -11.11 23.90 0.60
N MET A 220 -10.67 24.84 -0.23
CA MET A 220 -10.23 24.57 -1.59
C MET A 220 -8.71 24.46 -1.59
N VAL A 221 -8.17 23.35 -2.10
CA VAL A 221 -6.74 23.02 -2.07
C VAL A 221 -6.18 22.97 -3.49
N ASP A 222 -5.08 23.68 -3.72
CA ASP A 222 -4.30 23.56 -4.96
C ASP A 222 -3.37 22.35 -4.88
N MET A 223 -3.85 21.20 -5.34
CA MET A 223 -3.09 19.95 -5.35
C MET A 223 -2.03 19.91 -6.45
N SER A 224 -1.94 20.93 -7.32
CA SER A 224 -0.90 20.99 -8.34
C SER A 224 0.46 21.44 -7.79
N LYS A 225 0.46 22.02 -6.59
CA LYS A 225 1.66 22.50 -5.90
C LYS A 225 2.01 21.60 -4.74
N LYS A 226 3.32 21.35 -4.57
CA LYS A 226 3.82 20.61 -3.41
C LYS A 226 3.44 21.31 -2.12
N ALA A 227 2.97 20.54 -1.16
CA ALA A 227 2.65 21.04 0.17
C ALA A 227 3.93 21.59 0.87
N PRO A 228 3.84 22.76 1.52
CA PRO A 228 5.02 23.54 1.91
C PRO A 228 5.79 22.97 3.11
N LYS A 229 5.12 22.30 4.05
CA LYS A 229 5.70 21.89 5.33
C LYS A 229 5.87 20.36 5.41
N ASN A 230 7.04 19.86 5.01
CA ASN A 230 7.33 18.41 4.99
C ASN A 230 6.24 17.59 4.29
N TYR A 231 5.73 18.09 3.17
CA TYR A 231 4.65 17.47 2.38
C TYR A 231 3.25 17.51 3.01
N TRP A 232 3.05 18.30 4.08
CA TRP A 232 1.75 18.52 4.71
C TRP A 232 1.24 19.94 4.45
N HIS A 233 0.01 20.03 3.99
CA HIS A 233 -0.71 21.26 3.70
C HIS A 233 -1.70 21.54 4.83
N SER A 234 -1.56 22.67 5.51
CA SER A 234 -2.51 23.09 6.55
C SER A 234 -3.89 23.36 5.95
N LEU A 235 -4.91 22.71 6.50
CA LEU A 235 -6.32 23.01 6.27
C LEU A 235 -6.88 23.99 7.31
N GLY A 236 -6.10 24.28 8.36
CA GLY A 236 -6.41 25.18 9.46
C GLY A 236 -6.61 24.46 10.80
N GLU A 237 -6.93 25.27 11.81
CA GLU A 237 -7.20 24.80 13.16
C GLU A 237 -8.71 24.65 13.40
N TYR A 238 -9.10 23.54 14.02
CA TYR A 238 -10.50 23.19 14.27
C TYR A 238 -10.66 22.53 15.64
N LYS A 239 -11.78 22.79 16.29
CA LYS A 239 -12.17 22.06 17.51
C LYS A 239 -12.81 20.73 17.16
N PHE A 240 -12.35 19.66 17.77
CA PHE A 240 -12.95 18.34 17.66
C PHE A 240 -13.19 17.73 19.04
N SER A 241 -14.37 17.11 19.20
CA SER A 241 -14.67 16.22 20.31
C SER A 241 -14.65 14.76 19.86
N LYS A 242 -13.98 13.88 20.60
CA LYS A 242 -13.84 12.45 20.27
C LYS A 242 -15.18 11.71 20.16
N HIS A 243 -16.20 12.19 20.87
CA HIS A 243 -17.54 11.58 20.87
C HIS A 243 -18.50 12.15 19.81
N LYS A 244 -18.14 13.24 19.12
CA LYS A 244 -18.99 13.89 18.12
C LYS A 244 -18.84 13.36 16.69
N LYS A 245 -18.10 12.24 16.53
CA LYS A 245 -17.88 11.57 15.23
C LYS A 245 -17.40 12.55 14.16
N PRO A 246 -16.23 13.20 14.37
CA PRO A 246 -15.65 14.11 13.39
C PRO A 246 -15.47 13.41 12.04
N LYS A 247 -15.51 14.20 10.96
CA LYS A 247 -15.45 13.67 9.59
C LYS A 247 -14.81 14.66 8.63
N VAL A 248 -13.88 14.17 7.81
CA VAL A 248 -13.28 14.94 6.71
C VAL A 248 -13.60 14.24 5.39
N VAL A 249 -14.04 14.99 4.38
CA VAL A 249 -14.39 14.46 3.05
C VAL A 249 -13.56 15.13 1.99
N ILE A 250 -12.95 14.32 1.13
CA ILE A 250 -12.35 14.77 -0.12
C ILE A 250 -13.33 14.45 -1.23
N SER A 251 -13.79 15.48 -1.95
CA SER A 251 -14.81 15.37 -2.99
C SER A 251 -14.19 15.57 -4.37
N ASN A 252 -14.61 14.78 -5.36
CA ASN A 252 -14.24 15.02 -6.75
C ASN A 252 -15.08 16.13 -7.41
N LYS A 253 -16.03 16.75 -6.70
CA LYS A 253 -16.81 17.85 -7.28
C LYS A 253 -15.91 19.04 -7.60
N GLY A 254 -15.88 19.44 -8.86
CA GLY A 254 -15.10 20.56 -9.36
C GLY A 254 -15.19 20.70 -10.87
N ASP A 255 -14.28 21.45 -11.46
CA ASP A 255 -14.32 21.86 -12.86
C ASP A 255 -13.09 21.40 -13.67
N GLY A 256 -12.13 20.70 -13.06
CA GLY A 256 -11.05 20.06 -13.81
C GLY A 256 -9.85 19.56 -13.01
N GLY A 257 -9.14 18.61 -13.60
CA GLY A 257 -7.96 17.98 -13.01
C GLY A 257 -8.28 16.80 -12.10
N ILE A 258 -7.23 16.26 -11.48
CA ILE A 258 -7.30 15.06 -10.64
C ILE A 258 -7.27 15.44 -9.16
N VAL A 259 -8.17 14.87 -8.36
CA VAL A 259 -8.17 15.00 -6.89
C VAL A 259 -7.49 13.76 -6.30
N ILE A 260 -6.66 13.99 -5.29
CA ILE A 260 -5.94 12.95 -4.56
C ILE A 260 -6.53 12.78 -3.16
N ALA A 261 -6.73 11.53 -2.76
CA ALA A 261 -7.00 11.12 -1.38
C ALA A 261 -5.80 10.30 -0.89
N ASP A 262 -5.15 10.77 0.17
CA ASP A 262 -3.94 10.19 0.73
C ASP A 262 -3.91 10.39 2.26
N GLY A 263 -3.05 11.27 2.79
CA GLY A 263 -2.88 11.40 4.24
C GLY A 263 -3.67 12.53 4.88
N LEU A 264 -4.24 12.29 6.05
CA LEU A 264 -4.71 13.34 6.98
C LEU A 264 -3.95 13.25 8.29
N ARG A 265 -3.57 14.41 8.86
CA ARG A 265 -2.89 14.48 10.15
C ARG A 265 -3.55 15.50 11.05
N PHE A 266 -3.85 15.09 12.27
CA PHE A 266 -4.44 15.90 13.32
C PHE A 266 -3.38 16.13 14.41
N ASN A 267 -2.82 17.34 14.45
CA ASN A 267 -1.85 17.72 15.47
C ASN A 267 -2.56 18.50 16.57
N LYS A 268 -2.60 17.94 17.78
CA LYS A 268 -3.18 18.64 18.93
C LYS A 268 -2.36 19.89 19.25
N LYS A 269 -3.04 21.00 19.54
CA LYS A 269 -2.44 22.26 19.98
C LYS A 269 -2.46 22.40 21.49
#